data_AF-A0A956IUI1-F1
#
_entry.id   AF-A0A956IUI1-F1
#
_cell.length_a   1.000
_cell.length_b   1.000
_cell.length_c   1.000
_cell.angle_alpha   90.00
_cell.angle_beta   90.00
_cell.angle_gamma   90.00
#
_symmetry.space_group_name_H-M   'P 1'
#
loop_
_entity.id
_entity.type
_entity.pdbx_description
1 polymer ?
#
loop_
_entity_poly.entity_id
_entity_poly.type
_entity_poly.pdbx_seq_one_letter_code
_entity_poly.pdbx_strand_id
1 'polypeptide(L)'
;MIVSRLRPLAVRLYAESRGWTPVPLDGERFWLFRHPEERLRQLQIPMDADDLGFVDAMLDVVRRIAELERRAPDAVLADLQWPDADILRVRVVNRESEAGQLSLSADVDLREGARRALLAAACSV
;
A
#
# COMPACT_ATOMS: atom_id res chain seq x y z
N MET A 1 0.12 16.54 3.80
CA MET A 1 -0.61 15.29 3.48
C MET A 1 0.38 14.18 3.13
N ILE A 2 0.21 12.98 3.68
CA ILE A 2 1.14 11.84 3.55
C ILE A 2 1.37 11.42 2.09
N VAL A 3 0.37 11.60 1.21
CA VAL A 3 0.42 11.24 -0.23
C VAL A 3 1.59 11.91 -0.98
N SER A 4 1.94 13.15 -0.65
CA SER A 4 3.07 13.88 -1.27
C SER A 4 4.43 13.19 -1.09
N ARG A 5 4.53 12.21 -0.18
CA ARG A 5 5.78 11.45 0.08
C ARG A 5 5.85 10.14 -0.70
N LEU A 6 4.79 9.78 -1.43
CA LEU A 6 4.81 8.58 -2.25
C LEU A 6 5.82 8.77 -3.39
N ARG A 7 6.66 7.76 -3.58
CA ARG A 7 7.61 7.73 -4.70
C ARG A 7 6.87 7.15 -5.91
N PRO A 8 6.84 7.82 -7.07
CA PRO A 8 6.19 7.27 -8.27
C PRO A 8 6.61 5.84 -8.62
N LEU A 9 7.92 5.59 -8.59
CA LEU A 9 8.49 4.28 -8.88
C LEU A 9 8.04 3.21 -7.88
N ALA A 10 7.89 3.57 -6.61
CA ALA A 10 7.38 2.66 -5.58
C ALA A 10 5.96 2.18 -5.90
N VAL A 11 5.11 3.12 -6.31
CA VAL A 11 3.71 2.86 -6.64
C VAL A 11 3.61 2.01 -7.90
N ARG A 12 4.45 2.29 -8.89
CA ARG A 12 4.59 1.49 -10.10
C ARG A 12 4.91 0.03 -9.78
N LEU A 13 5.97 -0.21 -9.00
CA LEU A 13 6.39 -1.57 -8.63
C LEU A 13 5.31 -2.31 -7.82
N TYR A 14 4.62 -1.59 -6.92
CA TYR A 14 3.47 -2.15 -6.22
C TYR A 14 2.34 -2.57 -7.17
N ALA A 15 1.99 -1.73 -8.15
CA ALA A 15 0.97 -2.08 -9.12
C ALA A 15 1.36 -3.33 -9.94
N GLU A 16 2.61 -3.38 -10.42
CA GLU A 16 3.15 -4.54 -11.14
C GLU A 16 3.10 -5.82 -10.28
N SER A 17 3.49 -5.76 -9.00
CA SER A 17 3.44 -6.92 -8.09
C SER A 17 2.02 -7.39 -7.77
N ARG A 18 1.01 -6.52 -7.93
CA ARG A 18 -0.42 -6.83 -7.82
C ARG A 18 -1.06 -7.25 -9.15
N GLY A 19 -0.27 -7.47 -10.20
CA GLY A 19 -0.73 -7.98 -11.48
C GLY A 19 -1.29 -6.92 -12.44
N TRP A 20 -1.15 -5.63 -12.12
CA TRP A 20 -1.44 -4.58 -13.09
C TRP A 20 -0.42 -4.63 -14.23
N THR A 21 -0.90 -4.49 -15.46
CA THR A 21 -0.03 -4.59 -16.65
C THR A 21 0.26 -3.20 -17.20
N PRO A 22 1.54 -2.83 -17.41
CA PRO A 22 1.89 -1.55 -18.02
C PRO A 22 1.39 -1.47 -19.46
N VAL A 23 0.90 -0.31 -19.86
CA VAL A 23 0.52 0.01 -21.23
C VAL A 23 1.59 0.96 -21.79
N PRO A 24 2.28 0.61 -22.87
CA PRO A 24 3.26 1.50 -23.50
C PRO A 24 2.60 2.81 -23.92
N LEU A 25 3.15 3.92 -23.44
CA LEU A 25 2.81 5.28 -23.84
C LEU A 25 4.11 6.04 -24.03
N ASP A 26 4.33 6.57 -25.22
CA ASP A 26 5.52 7.34 -25.55
C ASP A 26 5.26 8.83 -25.30
N GLY A 27 6.22 9.51 -24.64
CA GLY A 27 6.18 10.96 -24.44
C GLY A 27 5.26 11.47 -23.33
N GLU A 28 4.59 10.57 -22.59
CA GLU A 28 3.68 10.94 -21.50
C GLU A 28 4.42 11.13 -20.15
N ARG A 29 3.88 12.03 -19.30
CA ARG A 29 4.41 12.30 -17.95
C ARG A 29 3.84 11.39 -16.86
N PHE A 30 3.14 10.33 -17.24
CA PHE A 30 2.56 9.33 -16.35
C PHE A 30 2.73 7.94 -16.94
N TRP A 31 2.82 6.92 -16.07
CA TRP A 31 2.70 5.53 -16.51
C TRP A 31 1.23 5.12 -16.51
N LEU A 32 0.79 4.51 -17.60
CA LEU A 32 -0.53 3.91 -17.69
C LEU A 32 -0.46 2.42 -17.38
N PHE A 33 -1.33 1.97 -16.49
CA PHE A 33 -1.53 0.57 -16.18
C PHE A 33 -2.97 0.18 -16.47
N ARG A 34 -3.17 -1.05 -16.94
CA ARG A 34 -4.49 -1.67 -17.06
C ARG A 34 -4.65 -2.80 -16.07
N HIS A 35 -5.88 -2.96 -15.60
CA HIS A 35 -6.24 -4.14 -14.82
C HIS A 35 -6.29 -5.37 -15.74
N PRO A 36 -5.86 -6.57 -15.29
CA PRO A 36 -5.89 -7.79 -16.10
C PRO A 36 -7.30 -8.19 -16.54
N GLU A 37 -8.30 -8.07 -15.66
CA GLU A 37 -9.68 -8.53 -15.91
C GLU A 37 -10.64 -7.39 -16.31
N GLU A 38 -10.61 -6.25 -15.60
CA GLU A 38 -11.47 -5.10 -15.87
C GLU A 38 -10.85 -4.09 -16.85
N ARG A 39 -11.12 -4.25 -18.16
CA ARG A 39 -10.52 -3.43 -19.24
C ARG A 39 -10.67 -1.91 -19.09
N LEU A 40 -11.74 -1.44 -18.46
CA LEU A 40 -12.02 -0.01 -18.25
C LEU A 40 -11.32 0.56 -17.01
N ARG A 41 -10.75 -0.28 -16.14
CA ARG A 41 -9.97 0.16 -14.99
C ARG A 41 -8.52 0.36 -15.38
N GLN A 42 -8.05 1.57 -15.13
CA GLN A 42 -6.69 2.00 -15.43
C GLN A 42 -6.10 2.76 -14.25
N LEU A 43 -4.79 2.69 -14.06
CA LEU A 43 -4.05 3.59 -13.16
C LEU A 43 -3.21 4.53 -14.02
N GLN A 44 -3.24 5.82 -13.69
CA GLN A 44 -2.36 6.83 -14.27
C GLN A 44 -1.42 7.29 -13.17
N ILE A 45 -0.22 6.71 -13.13
CA ILE A 45 0.75 6.98 -12.07
C ILE A 45 1.62 8.14 -12.55
N PRO A 46 1.51 9.35 -11.95
CA PRO A 46 2.34 10.49 -12.35
C PRO A 46 3.81 10.20 -12.09
N MET A 47 4.69 10.55 -13.02
CA MET A 47 6.13 10.30 -12.90
C MET A 47 6.87 11.38 -12.12
N ASP A 48 6.34 12.61 -12.12
CA ASP A 48 6.98 13.79 -11.58
C ASP A 48 6.28 14.25 -10.29
N ALA A 49 7.03 14.28 -9.18
CA ALA A 49 6.52 14.67 -7.87
C ALA A 49 6.38 16.19 -7.71
N ASP A 50 7.05 16.98 -8.57
CA ASP A 50 7.03 18.44 -8.52
C ASP A 50 5.84 19.05 -9.31
N ASP A 51 5.04 18.22 -9.98
CA ASP A 51 3.84 18.65 -10.67
C ASP A 51 2.75 19.16 -9.71
N LEU A 52 2.14 20.29 -10.07
CA LEU A 52 1.04 20.88 -9.29
C LEU A 52 -0.13 19.91 -9.07
N GLY A 53 -0.37 19.00 -10.02
CA GLY A 53 -1.43 17.98 -9.95
C GLY A 53 -1.00 16.64 -9.34
N PHE A 54 0.26 16.51 -8.90
CA PHE A 54 0.82 15.24 -8.43
C PHE A 54 0.00 14.61 -7.30
N VAL A 55 -0.36 15.41 -6.29
CA VAL A 55 -1.07 14.91 -5.10
C VAL A 55 -2.45 14.37 -5.46
N ASP A 56 -3.19 15.07 -6.32
CA ASP A 56 -4.53 14.65 -6.72
C ASP A 56 -4.49 13.40 -7.61
N ALA A 57 -3.55 13.36 -8.56
CA ALA A 57 -3.34 12.20 -9.42
C ALA A 57 -2.92 10.96 -8.58
N MET A 58 -2.00 11.13 -7.63
CA MET A 58 -1.60 10.06 -6.73
C MET A 58 -2.74 9.59 -5.82
N LEU A 59 -3.59 10.50 -5.36
CA LEU A 59 -4.76 10.13 -4.57
C LEU A 59 -5.77 9.30 -5.38
N ASP A 60 -5.96 9.62 -6.66
CA ASP A 60 -6.80 8.82 -7.57
C ASP A 60 -6.23 7.40 -7.73
N VAL A 61 -4.91 7.27 -7.90
CA VAL A 61 -4.24 5.96 -7.95
C VAL A 61 -4.49 5.15 -6.68
N VAL A 62 -4.29 5.74 -5.50
CA VAL A 62 -4.54 5.08 -4.21
C VAL A 62 -5.98 4.60 -4.09
N ARG A 63 -6.96 5.44 -4.47
CA ARG A 63 -8.39 5.10 -4.41
C ARG A 63 -8.72 3.94 -5.33
N ARG A 64 -8.25 3.96 -6.58
CA ARG A 64 -8.50 2.89 -7.56
C ARG A 64 -7.93 1.55 -7.10
N ILE A 65 -6.73 1.55 -6.52
CA ILE A 65 -6.14 0.34 -5.94
C ILE A 65 -6.98 -0.14 -4.75
N ALA A 66 -7.36 0.76 -3.85
CA ALA A 66 -8.15 0.44 -2.66
C ALA A 66 -9.52 -0.15 -2.97
N GLU A 67 -10.23 0.39 -3.96
CA GLU A 67 -11.51 -0.14 -4.44
C GLU A 67 -11.36 -1.58 -4.93
N LEU A 68 -10.33 -1.85 -5.75
CA LEU A 68 -10.09 -3.17 -6.30
C LEU A 68 -9.72 -4.18 -5.22
N GLU A 69 -8.80 -3.81 -4.34
CA GLU A 69 -8.36 -4.66 -3.23
C GLU A 69 -9.44 -4.81 -2.14
N ARG A 70 -10.55 -4.04 -2.21
CA ARG A 70 -11.60 -3.94 -1.19
C ARG A 70 -11.03 -3.59 0.18
N ARG A 71 -10.09 -2.65 0.21
CA ARG A 71 -9.38 -2.19 1.40
C ARG A 71 -9.62 -0.70 1.62
N ALA A 72 -9.42 -0.25 2.85
CA ALA A 72 -9.45 1.18 3.15
C ALA A 72 -8.30 1.90 2.42
N PRO A 73 -8.53 3.10 1.85
CA PRO A 73 -7.48 3.87 1.17
C PRO A 73 -6.24 4.11 2.03
N ASP A 74 -6.41 4.34 3.33
CA ASP A 74 -5.28 4.55 4.26
C ASP A 74 -4.40 3.31 4.42
N ALA A 75 -4.98 2.11 4.33
CA ALA A 75 -4.24 0.86 4.41
C ALA A 75 -3.37 0.65 3.16
N VAL A 76 -3.90 0.99 1.98
CA VAL A 76 -3.16 0.96 0.71
C VAL A 76 -2.08 2.05 0.69
N LEU A 77 -2.40 3.27 1.15
CA LEU A 77 -1.44 4.36 1.28
C LEU A 77 -0.25 3.98 2.19
N ALA A 78 -0.49 3.23 3.26
CA ALA A 78 0.56 2.72 4.13
C ALA A 78 1.47 1.70 3.42
N ASP A 79 0.91 0.82 2.59
CA ASP A 79 1.70 -0.14 1.79
C ASP A 79 2.55 0.57 0.74
N LEU A 80 1.98 1.55 0.04
CA LEU A 80 2.65 2.28 -1.04
C LEU A 80 3.83 3.15 -0.56
N GLN A 81 3.88 3.48 0.73
CA GLN A 81 5.06 4.15 1.31
C GLN A 81 6.28 3.22 1.40
N TRP A 82 6.06 1.91 1.47
CA TRP A 82 7.08 0.90 1.75
C TRP A 82 6.96 -0.32 0.80
N PRO A 83 7.03 -0.13 -0.53
CA PRO A 83 6.75 -1.21 -1.49
C PRO A 83 7.81 -2.33 -1.51
N ASP A 84 9.05 -2.02 -1.11
CA ASP A 84 10.21 -2.91 -1.21
C ASP A 84 10.43 -3.71 0.08
N ALA A 85 9.48 -3.66 1.01
CA ALA A 85 9.55 -4.32 2.29
C ALA A 85 8.52 -5.45 2.38
N ASP A 86 8.93 -6.58 2.96
CA ASP A 86 7.98 -7.57 3.45
C ASP A 86 7.22 -6.97 4.65
N ILE A 87 5.92 -6.72 4.48
CA ILE A 87 5.10 -6.12 5.53
C ILE A 87 4.39 -7.21 6.33
N LEU A 88 4.86 -7.44 7.56
CA LEU A 88 4.16 -8.26 8.55
C LEU A 88 3.20 -7.40 9.37
N ARG A 89 1.90 -7.67 9.27
CA ARG A 89 0.86 -7.02 10.10
C ARG A 89 0.38 -7.96 11.19
N VAL A 90 0.45 -7.51 12.43
CA VAL A 90 -0.03 -8.25 13.60
C VAL A 90 -1.19 -7.49 14.23
N ARG A 91 -2.26 -8.19 14.59
CA ARG A 91 -3.44 -7.60 15.24
C ARG A 91 -3.93 -8.47 16.39
N VAL A 92 -4.53 -7.84 17.38
CA VAL A 92 -5.37 -8.52 18.39
C VAL A 92 -6.77 -8.70 17.79
N VAL A 93 -7.33 -9.92 17.89
CA VAL A 93 -8.67 -10.23 17.40
C VAL A 93 -9.57 -10.54 18.60
N ASN A 94 -10.35 -9.53 19.03
CA ASN A 94 -11.39 -9.67 20.04
C ASN A 94 -12.47 -8.58 19.83
N ARG A 95 -13.60 -8.65 20.56
CA ARG A 95 -14.69 -7.67 20.42
C ARG A 95 -14.27 -6.23 20.72
N GLU A 96 -13.38 -6.05 21.70
CA GLU A 96 -12.90 -4.74 22.11
C GLU A 96 -12.07 -4.10 21.00
N SER A 97 -11.17 -4.86 20.36
CA SER A 97 -10.33 -4.39 19.27
C SER A 97 -11.13 -4.07 18.01
N GLU A 98 -12.22 -4.79 17.76
CA GLU A 98 -13.19 -4.44 16.71
C GLU A 98 -13.92 -3.13 17.00
N ALA A 99 -14.20 -2.83 18.27
CA ALA A 99 -14.77 -1.55 18.71
C ALA A 99 -13.73 -0.42 18.81
N GLY A 100 -12.49 -0.64 18.36
CA GLY A 100 -11.40 0.33 18.41
C GLY A 100 -10.77 0.51 19.79
N GLN A 101 -11.01 -0.43 20.70
CA GLN A 101 -10.45 -0.42 22.06
C GLN A 101 -9.35 -1.46 22.19
N LEU A 102 -8.24 -1.08 22.80
CA LEU A 102 -7.13 -1.99 23.08
C LEU A 102 -6.61 -1.68 24.48
N SER A 103 -6.56 -2.70 25.34
CA SER A 103 -5.97 -2.55 26.68
C SER A 103 -4.45 -2.38 26.56
N LEU A 104 -3.86 -1.67 27.51
CA LEU A 104 -2.40 -1.47 27.57
C LEU A 104 -1.64 -2.79 27.66
N SER A 105 -2.17 -3.78 28.39
CA SER A 105 -1.56 -5.11 28.47
C SER A 105 -1.57 -5.82 27.11
N ALA A 106 -2.69 -5.76 26.38
CA ALA A 106 -2.79 -6.37 25.06
C ALA A 106 -1.86 -5.72 24.03
N ASP A 107 -1.63 -4.40 24.11
CA ASP A 107 -0.64 -3.71 23.28
C ASP A 107 0.81 -4.16 23.56
N VAL A 108 1.16 -4.32 24.84
CA VAL A 108 2.47 -4.85 25.25
C VAL A 108 2.67 -6.27 24.73
N ASP A 109 1.68 -7.14 24.93
CA ASP A 109 1.72 -8.54 24.49
C ASP A 109 1.84 -8.65 22.96
N LEU A 110 1.11 -7.81 22.22
CA LEU A 110 1.15 -7.76 20.76
C LEU A 110 2.56 -7.43 20.25
N ARG A 111 3.20 -6.38 20.81
CA ARG A 111 4.54 -5.95 20.40
C ARG A 111 5.61 -6.98 20.76
N GLU A 112 5.55 -7.52 21.97
CA GLU A 112 6.52 -8.54 22.40
C GLU A 112 6.32 -9.87 21.67
N GLY A 113 5.08 -10.23 21.35
CA GLY A 113 4.76 -11.35 20.47
C GLY A 113 5.35 -11.19 19.07
N ALA A 114 5.15 -10.02 18.44
CA ALA A 114 5.71 -9.72 17.13
C ALA A 114 7.25 -9.77 17.13
N ARG A 115 7.90 -9.19 18.16
CA ARG A 115 9.36 -9.24 18.33
C ARG A 115 9.86 -10.68 18.44
N ARG A 116 9.22 -11.50 19.30
CA ARG A 116 9.59 -12.91 19.49
C ARG A 116 9.41 -13.73 18.21
N ALA A 117 8.34 -13.51 17.46
CA ALA A 117 8.11 -14.19 16.18
C ALA A 117 9.22 -13.89 15.16
N LEU A 118 9.64 -12.62 15.06
CA LEU A 118 10.75 -12.22 14.18
C LEU A 118 12.08 -12.84 14.62
N LEU A 119 12.39 -12.82 15.93
CA LEU A 119 13.59 -13.45 16.47
C LEU A 119 13.60 -14.97 16.24
N ALA A 120 12.46 -15.64 16.43
CA ALA A 120 12.34 -17.07 16.20
C ALA A 120 12.57 -17.43 14.73
N ALA A 121 12.05 -16.65 13.79
CA ALA A 121 12.28 -16.84 12.36
C ALA A 121 13.75 -16.61 11.96
N ALA A 122 14.44 -15.65 12.58
CA ALA A 122 15.85 -15.40 12.32
C ALA A 122 16.77 -16.51 12.88
N CYS A 123 16.36 -17.16 13.97
CA CYS A 123 17.13 -18.22 14.64
C CYS A 123 16.75 -19.64 14.18
N SER A 124 15.86 -19.80 13.20
CA SER A 124 15.42 -21.13 12.72
C SER A 124 16.37 -21.76 11.68
N VAL A 125 17.63 -21.36 11.66
CA VAL A 125 18.65 -21.81 10.70
C VAL A 125 19.73 -22.62 11.41
#